data_AF-B7JBV4-F1
#
_entry.id   AF-B7JBV4-F1
#
_cell.length_a   1.000
_cell.length_b   1.000
_cell.length_c   1.000
_cell.angle_alpha   90.00
_cell.angle_beta   90.00
_cell.angle_gamma   90.00
#
_symmetry.space_group_name_H-M   'P 1'
#
loop_
_entity.id
_entity.type
_entity.pdbx_description
1 polymer ?
#
loop_
_entity_poly.entity_id
_entity_poly.type
_entity_poly.pdbx_seq_one_letter_code
_entity_poly.pdbx_strand_id
1 'polypeptide(L)'
;MLDNKSPVFMVLVPVFNRMNLLERAIGSLYRQTFQDFCLVVIDDGSTDNSLQRAMDLTKKMIHPSGLIRLPENVGVGTALNIGAEVGRSKSIPWITRLDSDDVYASDYLENRLRVIRTYPEVDLFHGGIRVINGPETVPDARNKKRRIAISETSQGATIVVKSEVFKRLGCFDDLRYGEDYAFLEKARMAGCSIRKLDFGDYYYYRDTLNALTC
;
A
#
# COMPACT_ATOMS: atom_id res chain seq x y z
N MET A 1 -17.80 25.72 -12.20
CA MET A 1 -16.60 25.13 -12.83
C MET A 1 -15.82 24.49 -11.70
N LEU A 2 -15.72 23.15 -11.67
CA LEU A 2 -14.98 22.45 -10.61
C LEU A 2 -13.51 22.50 -11.00
N ASP A 3 -12.72 23.33 -10.31
CA ASP A 3 -11.26 23.28 -10.34
C ASP A 3 -10.81 21.95 -9.71
N ASN A 4 -10.91 20.87 -10.49
CA ASN A 4 -10.64 19.51 -10.03
C ASN A 4 -9.15 19.22 -10.21
N LYS A 5 -8.31 19.72 -9.30
CA LYS A 5 -6.93 19.22 -9.19
C LYS A 5 -7.00 17.70 -9.00
N SER A 6 -6.27 16.95 -9.83
CA SER A 6 -6.15 15.50 -9.66
C SER A 6 -5.62 15.17 -8.26
N PRO A 7 -6.13 14.10 -7.60
CA PRO A 7 -5.63 13.69 -6.30
C PRO A 7 -4.11 13.51 -6.27
N VAL A 8 -3.48 13.84 -5.14
CA VAL A 8 -2.02 13.70 -4.97
C VAL A 8 -1.63 12.24 -4.82
N PHE A 9 -2.39 11.48 -4.02
CA PHE A 9 -2.12 10.07 -3.77
C PHE A 9 -3.20 9.16 -4.37
N MET A 10 -2.77 7.99 -4.83
CA MET A 10 -3.60 6.83 -5.04
C MET A 10 -3.27 5.81 -3.94
N VAL A 11 -4.27 5.47 -3.14
CA VAL A 11 -4.18 4.40 -2.13
C VAL A 11 -4.82 3.15 -2.70
N LEU A 12 -4.01 2.12 -2.93
CA LEU A 12 -4.46 0.81 -3.37
C LEU A 12 -4.73 -0.08 -2.16
N VAL A 13 -5.87 -0.76 -2.11
CA VAL A 13 -6.20 -1.74 -1.07
C VAL A 13 -6.50 -3.08 -1.72
N PRO A 14 -5.52 -4.01 -1.78
CA PRO A 14 -5.76 -5.35 -2.29
C PRO A 14 -6.48 -6.19 -1.23
N VAL A 15 -7.48 -6.96 -1.65
CA VAL A 15 -8.25 -7.84 -0.76
C VAL A 15 -8.48 -9.21 -1.39
N PHE A 16 -8.22 -10.25 -0.59
CA PHE A 16 -8.60 -11.62 -0.88
C PHE A 16 -9.03 -12.34 0.39
N ASN A 17 -10.33 -12.62 0.53
CA ASN A 17 -10.90 -13.34 1.68
C ASN A 17 -10.58 -12.70 3.05
N ARG A 18 -10.89 -11.40 3.21
CA ARG A 18 -10.62 -10.59 4.41
C ARG A 18 -11.80 -9.74 4.86
N MET A 19 -13.04 -10.21 4.70
CA MET A 19 -14.26 -9.44 5.02
C MET A 19 -14.18 -8.71 6.38
N ASN A 20 -13.73 -9.39 7.43
CA ASN A 20 -13.71 -8.85 8.80
C ASN A 20 -12.59 -7.83 9.07
N LEU A 21 -11.59 -7.73 8.20
CA LEU A 21 -10.42 -6.86 8.41
C LEU A 21 -10.51 -5.57 7.59
N LEU A 22 -11.28 -5.57 6.51
CA LEU A 22 -11.47 -4.40 5.64
C LEU A 22 -11.97 -3.16 6.38
N GLU A 23 -12.79 -3.33 7.42
CA GLU A 23 -13.35 -2.19 8.16
C GLU A 23 -12.27 -1.37 8.87
N ARG A 24 -11.24 -2.01 9.45
CA ARG A 24 -10.14 -1.27 10.08
C ARG A 24 -9.30 -0.53 9.04
N ALA A 25 -8.98 -1.20 7.93
CA ALA A 25 -8.17 -0.65 6.86
C ALA A 25 -8.86 0.54 6.19
N ILE A 26 -10.04 0.34 5.60
CA ILE A 26 -10.77 1.42 4.92
C ILE A 26 -11.20 2.50 5.92
N GLY A 27 -11.61 2.12 7.14
CA GLY A 27 -11.93 3.06 8.21
C GLY A 27 -10.78 3.99 8.56
N SER A 28 -9.53 3.55 8.44
CA SER A 28 -8.34 4.41 8.66
C SER A 28 -8.16 5.49 7.61
N LEU A 29 -8.61 5.24 6.37
CA LEU A 29 -8.55 6.20 5.28
C LEU A 29 -9.56 7.35 5.47
N TYR A 30 -10.74 7.06 6.02
CA TYR A 30 -11.71 8.09 6.40
C TYR A 30 -11.17 9.06 7.47
N ARG A 31 -10.22 8.61 8.29
CA ARG A 31 -9.65 9.40 9.40
C ARG A 31 -8.40 10.20 9.00
N GLN A 32 -7.99 10.17 7.73
CA GLN A 32 -6.80 10.89 7.29
C GLN A 32 -6.99 12.41 7.46
N THR A 33 -5.97 13.14 7.91
CA THR A 33 -5.98 14.61 7.93
C THR A 33 -5.80 15.18 6.53
N PHE A 34 -5.02 14.50 5.69
CA PHE A 34 -4.88 14.81 4.27
C PHE A 34 -5.93 14.05 3.44
N GLN A 35 -6.77 14.79 2.74
CA GLN A 35 -7.97 14.27 2.06
C GLN A 35 -7.85 14.22 0.53
N ASP A 36 -6.78 14.77 -0.05
CA ASP A 36 -6.61 14.83 -1.51
C ASP A 36 -5.98 13.55 -2.07
N PHE A 37 -6.71 12.44 -1.91
CA PHE A 37 -6.32 11.11 -2.37
C PHE A 37 -7.47 10.36 -3.04
N CYS A 38 -7.13 9.39 -3.89
CA CYS A 38 -8.05 8.44 -4.53
C CYS A 38 -7.89 7.07 -3.86
N LEU A 39 -9.00 6.41 -3.52
CA LEU A 39 -8.99 5.03 -3.03
C LEU A 39 -9.34 4.07 -4.17
N VAL A 40 -8.54 3.04 -4.38
CA VAL A 40 -8.89 1.92 -5.28
C VAL A 40 -8.81 0.62 -4.49
N VAL A 41 -9.95 -0.02 -4.28
CA VAL A 41 -10.01 -1.36 -3.70
C VAL A 41 -9.94 -2.38 -4.83
N ILE A 42 -9.05 -3.36 -4.71
CA ILE A 42 -8.88 -4.43 -5.70
C ILE A 42 -9.21 -5.75 -5.01
N ASP A 43 -10.36 -6.29 -5.35
CA ASP A 43 -10.79 -7.59 -4.87
C ASP A 43 -10.26 -8.69 -5.80
N ASP A 44 -9.20 -9.35 -5.32
CA ASP A 44 -8.36 -10.33 -6.01
C ASP A 44 -9.02 -11.72 -6.01
N GLY A 45 -10.27 -11.78 -6.49
CA GLY A 45 -10.95 -13.05 -6.67
C GLY A 45 -11.54 -13.66 -5.39
N SER A 46 -11.87 -12.87 -4.36
CA SER A 46 -12.45 -13.39 -3.09
C SER A 46 -13.64 -14.33 -3.32
N THR A 47 -13.73 -15.37 -2.49
CA THR A 47 -14.82 -16.34 -2.45
C THR A 47 -15.73 -16.15 -1.25
N ASP A 48 -15.34 -15.28 -0.31
CA ASP A 48 -16.18 -14.83 0.80
C ASP A 48 -16.91 -13.51 0.43
N ASN A 49 -17.54 -12.88 1.43
CA ASN A 49 -18.26 -11.62 1.28
C ASN A 49 -17.36 -10.37 1.26
N SER A 50 -16.05 -10.49 1.02
CA SER A 50 -15.13 -9.34 0.97
C SER A 50 -15.52 -8.31 -0.07
N LEU A 51 -15.99 -8.73 -1.26
CA LEU A 51 -16.43 -7.83 -2.32
C LEU A 51 -17.59 -6.94 -1.85
N GLN A 52 -18.65 -7.57 -1.32
CA GLN A 52 -19.82 -6.84 -0.83
C GLN A 52 -19.44 -5.90 0.31
N ARG A 53 -18.57 -6.37 1.22
CA ARG A 53 -18.09 -5.53 2.33
C ARG A 53 -17.28 -4.33 1.85
N ALA A 54 -16.43 -4.51 0.84
CA ALA A 54 -15.69 -3.41 0.21
C ALA A 54 -16.64 -2.40 -0.48
N MET A 55 -17.69 -2.87 -1.15
CA MET A 55 -18.73 -1.99 -1.72
C MET A 55 -19.41 -1.17 -0.62
N ASP A 56 -19.82 -1.81 0.47
CA ASP A 56 -20.53 -1.15 1.57
C ASP A 56 -19.65 -0.10 2.26
N LEU A 57 -18.37 -0.43 2.49
CA LEU A 57 -17.40 0.46 3.15
C LEU A 57 -16.99 1.64 2.27
N THR A 58 -16.97 1.48 0.94
CA THR A 58 -16.59 2.55 0.01
C THR A 58 -17.77 3.42 -0.44
N LYS A 59 -19.02 2.97 -0.29
CA LYS A 59 -20.24 3.69 -0.71
C LYS A 59 -20.36 5.12 -0.17
N LYS A 60 -19.82 5.39 1.02
CA LYS A 60 -19.88 6.71 1.68
C LYS A 60 -18.58 7.51 1.55
N MET A 61 -17.59 7.02 0.81
CA MET A 61 -16.34 7.75 0.59
C MET A 61 -16.65 9.03 -0.20
N ILE A 62 -16.29 10.17 0.38
CA ILE A 62 -16.44 11.48 -0.26
C ILE A 62 -15.39 11.65 -1.38
N HIS A 63 -14.30 10.89 -1.31
CA HIS A 63 -13.19 10.92 -2.26
C HIS A 63 -13.45 10.10 -3.51
N PRO A 64 -12.76 10.39 -4.62
CA PRO A 64 -12.74 9.50 -5.77
C PRO A 64 -12.38 8.09 -5.30
N SER A 65 -13.34 7.17 -5.41
CA SER A 65 -13.16 5.78 -5.04
C SER A 65 -13.47 4.86 -6.22
N GLY A 66 -12.72 3.78 -6.33
CA GLY A 66 -12.90 2.73 -7.32
C GLY A 66 -12.89 1.38 -6.65
N LEU A 67 -13.63 0.44 -7.23
CA LEU A 67 -13.61 -0.97 -6.85
C LEU A 67 -13.40 -1.78 -8.12
N ILE A 68 -12.36 -2.61 -8.13
CA ILE A 68 -12.06 -3.54 -9.21
C ILE A 68 -12.24 -4.95 -8.65
N ARG A 69 -13.07 -5.76 -9.31
CA ARG A 69 -13.19 -7.19 -9.04
C ARG A 69 -12.43 -7.97 -10.10
N LEU A 70 -11.50 -8.82 -9.68
CA LEU A 70 -10.80 -9.76 -10.54
C LEU A 70 -11.55 -11.09 -10.63
N PRO A 71 -11.46 -11.81 -11.76
CA PRO A 71 -12.19 -13.07 -11.95
C PRO A 71 -11.68 -14.17 -11.01
N GLU A 72 -10.40 -14.18 -10.70
CA GLU A 72 -9.72 -15.17 -9.86
C GLU A 72 -8.57 -14.52 -9.07
N ASN A 73 -7.97 -15.28 -8.14
CA ASN A 73 -6.84 -14.82 -7.35
C ASN A 73 -5.54 -14.87 -8.16
N VAL A 74 -5.07 -13.70 -8.59
CA VAL A 74 -3.82 -13.53 -9.37
C VAL A 74 -2.63 -13.15 -8.50
N GLY A 75 -2.86 -12.87 -7.20
CA GLY A 75 -1.83 -12.49 -6.26
C GLY A 75 -1.68 -10.97 -6.12
N VAL A 76 -1.13 -10.56 -4.97
CA VAL A 76 -1.12 -9.15 -4.53
C VAL A 76 -0.39 -8.22 -5.50
N GLY A 77 0.77 -8.60 -6.02
CA GLY A 77 1.53 -7.78 -6.96
C GLY A 77 0.75 -7.50 -8.25
N THR A 78 0.22 -8.56 -8.86
CA THR A 78 -0.59 -8.46 -10.09
C THR A 78 -1.89 -7.67 -9.85
N ALA A 79 -2.57 -7.89 -8.72
CA ALA A 79 -3.74 -7.11 -8.34
C ALA A 79 -3.44 -5.60 -8.17
N LEU A 80 -2.32 -5.27 -7.50
CA LEU A 80 -1.87 -3.89 -7.33
C LEU A 80 -1.51 -3.24 -8.67
N ASN A 81 -0.85 -3.98 -9.57
CA ASN A 81 -0.53 -3.50 -10.93
C ASN A 81 -1.80 -3.11 -11.70
N ILE A 82 -2.84 -3.94 -11.64
CA ILE A 82 -4.14 -3.65 -12.28
C ILE A 82 -4.78 -2.40 -11.65
N GLY A 83 -4.73 -2.27 -10.32
CA GLY A 83 -5.23 -1.09 -9.62
C GLY A 83 -4.50 0.20 -10.01
N ALA A 84 -3.17 0.13 -10.15
CA ALA A 84 -2.31 1.26 -10.50
C ALA A 84 -2.62 1.86 -11.89
N GLU A 85 -3.15 1.06 -12.83
CA GLU A 85 -3.55 1.55 -14.15
C GLU A 85 -4.67 2.62 -14.08
N VAL A 86 -5.51 2.57 -13.04
CA VAL A 86 -6.51 3.63 -12.77
C VAL A 86 -5.81 4.96 -12.48
N GLY A 87 -4.75 4.94 -11.68
CA GLY A 87 -3.98 6.14 -11.32
C GLY A 87 -3.32 6.78 -12.51
N ARG A 88 -2.83 5.95 -13.43
CA ARG A 88 -2.28 6.40 -14.72
C ARG A 88 -3.31 7.16 -15.53
N SER A 89 -4.53 6.65 -15.67
CA SER A 89 -5.60 7.33 -16.44
C SER A 89 -5.99 8.71 -15.87
N LYS A 90 -5.75 8.93 -14.58
CA LYS A 90 -6.13 10.14 -13.85
C LYS A 90 -4.94 11.08 -13.56
N SER A 91 -3.75 10.75 -14.06
CA SER A 91 -2.51 11.49 -13.82
C SER A 91 -2.22 11.75 -12.34
N ILE A 92 -2.50 10.75 -11.48
CA ILE A 92 -2.21 10.84 -10.05
C ILE A 92 -0.70 10.66 -9.84
N PRO A 93 0.01 11.57 -9.13
CA PRO A 93 1.46 11.57 -9.11
C PRO A 93 2.10 10.52 -8.19
N TRP A 94 1.42 10.07 -7.14
CA TRP A 94 1.97 9.12 -6.16
C TRP A 94 1.05 7.93 -5.92
N ILE A 95 1.63 6.73 -5.85
CA ILE A 95 0.93 5.48 -5.52
C ILE A 95 1.44 4.98 -4.17
N THR A 96 0.53 4.51 -3.33
CA THR A 96 0.82 3.79 -2.08
C THR A 96 -0.18 2.65 -1.90
N ARG A 97 0.14 1.67 -1.05
CA ARG A 97 -0.76 0.57 -0.71
C ARG A 97 -1.08 0.52 0.78
N LEU A 98 -2.31 0.19 1.12
CA LEU A 98 -2.71 -0.18 2.47
C LEU A 98 -3.20 -1.62 2.43
N ASP A 99 -2.56 -2.50 3.19
CA ASP A 99 -2.97 -3.91 3.23
C ASP A 99 -4.33 -4.01 3.93
N SER A 100 -5.16 -4.96 3.48
CA SER A 100 -6.58 -5.05 3.89
C SER A 100 -6.78 -5.39 5.37
N ASP A 101 -5.70 -5.68 6.08
CA ASP A 101 -5.64 -5.96 7.49
C ASP A 101 -4.73 -5.00 8.27
N ASP A 102 -4.31 -3.89 7.70
CA ASP A 102 -3.49 -2.89 8.40
C ASP A 102 -4.20 -1.55 8.54
N VAL A 103 -3.53 -0.58 9.18
CA VAL A 103 -4.11 0.74 9.46
C VAL A 103 -3.08 1.83 9.19
N TYR A 104 -3.51 2.90 8.52
CA TYR A 104 -2.79 4.17 8.54
C TYR A 104 -3.14 4.97 9.80
N ALA A 105 -2.13 5.54 10.47
CA ALA A 105 -2.37 6.62 11.41
C ALA A 105 -3.03 7.81 10.69
N SER A 106 -3.77 8.65 11.41
CA SER A 106 -4.55 9.75 10.80
C SER A 106 -3.70 10.75 10.02
N ASP A 107 -2.43 10.90 10.37
CA ASP A 107 -1.47 11.82 9.73
C ASP A 107 -0.59 11.12 8.68
N TYR A 108 -0.83 9.85 8.36
CA TYR A 108 0.01 9.06 7.46
C TYR A 108 0.25 9.78 6.12
N LEU A 109 -0.81 10.15 5.40
CA LEU A 109 -0.67 10.79 4.08
C LEU A 109 -0.10 12.22 4.18
N GLU A 110 -0.38 12.94 5.27
CA GLU A 110 0.16 14.28 5.52
C GLU A 110 1.67 14.23 5.74
N ASN A 111 2.17 13.24 6.51
CA ASN A 111 3.59 13.02 6.71
C ASN A 111 4.30 12.70 5.39
N ARG A 112 3.66 11.95 4.48
CA ARG A 112 4.20 11.68 3.13
C ARG A 112 4.29 12.93 2.29
N LEU A 113 3.26 13.77 2.32
CA LEU A 113 3.29 15.04 1.62
C LEU A 113 4.41 15.94 2.15
N ARG A 114 4.66 15.94 3.47
CA ARG A 114 5.78 16.66 4.07
C ARG A 114 7.12 16.17 3.52
N VAL A 115 7.33 14.87 3.47
CA VAL A 115 8.55 14.26 2.90
C VAL A 115 8.74 14.67 1.43
N ILE A 116 7.69 14.59 0.62
CA ILE A 116 7.74 14.98 -0.80
C ILE A 116 8.12 16.45 -0.97
N ARG A 117 7.61 17.33 -0.11
CA ARG A 117 7.95 18.77 -0.13
C ARG A 117 9.38 19.04 0.33
N THR A 118 9.88 18.27 1.29
CA THR A 118 11.24 18.42 1.82
C THR A 118 12.30 17.82 0.89
N TYR A 119 11.97 16.73 0.20
CA TYR A 119 12.87 15.97 -0.67
C TYR A 119 12.25 15.81 -2.07
N PRO A 120 12.15 16.89 -2.87
CA PRO A 120 11.49 16.84 -4.19
C PRO A 120 12.17 15.88 -5.18
N GLU A 121 13.44 15.55 -4.95
CA GLU A 121 14.21 14.57 -5.73
C GLU A 121 13.82 13.11 -5.43
N VAL A 122 13.10 12.84 -4.33
CA VAL A 122 12.73 11.48 -3.94
C VAL A 122 11.83 10.84 -4.99
N ASP A 123 12.13 9.61 -5.38
CA ASP A 123 11.33 8.83 -6.33
C ASP A 123 10.43 7.83 -5.63
N LEU A 124 10.93 7.31 -4.51
CA LEU A 124 10.29 6.28 -3.71
C LEU A 124 10.68 6.46 -2.25
N PHE A 125 9.75 6.23 -1.33
CA PHE A 125 10.09 6.04 0.07
C PHE A 125 9.32 4.88 0.68
N HIS A 126 9.86 4.32 1.76
CA HIS A 126 9.32 3.17 2.48
C HIS A 126 9.65 3.25 3.98
N GLY A 127 9.07 2.39 4.80
CA GLY A 127 9.26 2.34 6.25
C GLY A 127 8.19 3.08 7.04
N GLY A 128 8.51 3.39 8.30
CA GLY A 128 7.57 4.01 9.24
C GLY A 128 6.58 3.03 9.85
N ILE A 129 7.00 1.79 10.11
CA ILE A 129 6.13 0.74 10.66
C ILE A 129 6.10 0.77 12.17
N ARG A 130 4.90 0.59 12.72
CA ARG A 130 4.65 0.22 14.10
C ARG A 130 3.94 -1.11 14.13
N VAL A 131 4.56 -2.10 14.74
CA VAL A 131 3.99 -3.44 14.88
C VAL A 131 2.92 -3.41 15.97
N ILE A 132 1.73 -3.93 15.67
CA ILE A 132 0.63 -4.07 16.62
C ILE A 132 0.37 -5.55 16.83
N ASN A 133 0.31 -5.98 18.09
CA ASN A 133 -0.04 -7.34 18.51
C ASN A 133 0.82 -8.44 17.83
N GLY A 134 1.98 -8.76 18.39
CA GLY A 134 2.79 -9.88 17.93
C GLY A 134 4.29 -9.63 18.05
N PRO A 135 5.15 -10.55 17.56
CA PRO A 135 6.58 -10.35 17.59
C PRO A 135 7.00 -9.25 16.63
N GLU A 136 7.86 -8.35 17.10
CA GLU A 136 8.42 -7.24 16.29
C GLU A 136 9.59 -7.67 15.40
N THR A 137 9.88 -8.98 15.37
CA THR A 137 10.98 -9.54 14.60
C THR A 137 10.49 -10.65 13.69
N VAL A 138 11.21 -10.84 12.59
CA VAL A 138 10.98 -11.91 11.60
C VAL A 138 12.30 -12.62 11.28
N PRO A 139 12.26 -13.88 10.81
CA PRO A 139 13.46 -14.53 10.28
C PRO A 139 14.05 -13.74 9.11
N ASP A 140 15.36 -13.52 9.12
CA ASP A 140 16.06 -12.86 8.01
C ASP A 140 15.93 -13.71 6.74
N ALA A 141 15.52 -13.10 5.63
CA ALA A 141 15.41 -13.75 4.34
C ALA A 141 16.74 -14.39 3.89
N ARG A 142 17.88 -13.79 4.25
CA ARG A 142 19.23 -14.24 3.90
C ARG A 142 19.80 -15.26 4.88
N ASN A 143 19.31 -15.28 6.12
CA ASN A 143 19.72 -16.23 7.15
C ASN A 143 18.57 -16.52 8.12
N LYS A 144 17.79 -17.56 7.84
CA LYS A 144 16.59 -17.91 8.62
C LYS A 144 16.86 -18.22 10.11
N LYS A 145 18.12 -18.42 10.52
CA LYS A 145 18.51 -18.57 11.94
C LYS A 145 18.64 -17.24 12.68
N ARG A 146 18.81 -16.14 11.95
CA ARG A 146 18.87 -14.78 12.49
C ARG A 146 17.47 -14.17 12.48
N ARG A 147 17.14 -13.42 13.52
CA ARG A 147 15.94 -12.58 13.58
C ARG A 147 16.33 -11.12 13.36
N ILE A 148 15.54 -10.40 12.59
CA ILE A 148 15.71 -8.97 12.32
C ILE A 148 14.43 -8.22 12.69
N ALA A 149 14.55 -6.95 13.06
CA ALA A 149 13.39 -6.14 13.40
C ALA A 149 12.55 -5.87 12.14
N ILE A 150 11.23 -5.92 12.26
CA ILE A 150 10.30 -5.61 11.15
C ILE A 150 10.48 -4.16 10.68
N SER A 151 10.80 -3.24 11.60
CA SER A 151 11.15 -1.86 11.26
C SER A 151 12.43 -1.75 10.42
N GLU A 152 13.28 -2.78 10.40
CA GLU A 152 14.49 -2.87 9.58
C GLU A 152 14.24 -3.52 8.22
N THR A 153 13.10 -4.18 8.01
CA THR A 153 12.77 -4.80 6.73
C THR A 153 12.19 -3.82 5.74
N SER A 154 12.27 -4.20 4.46
CA SER A 154 11.52 -3.56 3.39
C SER A 154 10.13 -4.19 3.33
N GLN A 155 9.17 -3.65 4.08
CA GLN A 155 7.77 -4.05 3.90
C GLN A 155 7.16 -3.22 2.80
N GLY A 156 6.72 -3.87 1.73
CA GLY A 156 6.13 -3.19 0.60
C GLY A 156 4.88 -2.41 0.95
N ALA A 157 4.22 -2.76 2.06
CA ALA A 157 3.03 -2.11 2.54
C ALA A 157 3.26 -0.62 2.82
N THR A 158 4.53 -0.24 3.04
CA THR A 158 4.94 1.13 3.29
C THR A 158 5.47 1.86 2.05
N ILE A 159 5.54 1.21 0.89
CA ILE A 159 6.04 1.83 -0.32
C ILE A 159 5.09 2.93 -0.75
N VAL A 160 5.68 4.09 -1.02
CA VAL A 160 5.06 5.18 -1.74
C VAL A 160 6.01 5.60 -2.84
N VAL A 161 5.51 5.65 -4.07
CA VAL A 161 6.34 5.78 -5.26
C VAL A 161 5.67 6.71 -6.25
N LYS A 162 6.47 7.50 -6.97
CA LYS A 162 5.97 8.29 -8.10
C LYS A 162 5.34 7.35 -9.13
N SER A 163 4.15 7.66 -9.62
CA SER A 163 3.44 6.82 -10.59
C SER A 163 4.24 6.58 -11.86
N GLU A 164 4.98 7.59 -12.33
CA GLU A 164 5.88 7.46 -13.48
C GLU A 164 7.05 6.50 -13.22
N VAL A 165 7.59 6.49 -11.99
CA VAL A 165 8.69 5.62 -11.59
C VAL A 165 8.19 4.19 -11.46
N PHE A 166 7.03 3.98 -10.83
CA PHE A 166 6.38 2.68 -10.74
C PHE A 166 6.21 2.04 -12.12
N LYS A 167 5.72 2.83 -13.09
CA LYS A 167 5.58 2.40 -14.49
C LYS A 167 6.93 2.15 -15.17
N ARG A 168 7.88 3.08 -15.05
CA ARG A 168 9.21 3.00 -15.69
C ARG A 168 9.96 1.74 -15.26
N LEU A 169 9.77 1.29 -14.03
CA LEU A 169 10.40 0.09 -13.47
C LEU A 169 9.64 -1.21 -13.78
N GLY A 170 8.56 -1.15 -14.56
CA GLY A 170 7.76 -2.32 -14.94
C GLY A 170 6.84 -2.84 -13.84
N CYS A 171 6.45 -2.00 -12.89
CA CYS A 171 5.52 -2.33 -11.80
C CYS A 171 6.02 -3.52 -10.92
N PHE A 172 5.13 -4.16 -10.15
CA PHE A 172 5.50 -5.36 -9.39
C PHE A 172 5.67 -6.57 -10.31
N ASP A 173 6.64 -7.44 -10.01
CA ASP A 173 6.78 -8.72 -10.72
C ASP A 173 5.67 -9.69 -10.28
N ASP A 174 5.27 -10.60 -11.16
CA ASP A 174 4.27 -11.64 -10.87
C ASP A 174 4.88 -12.74 -9.99
N LEU A 175 4.97 -12.44 -8.70
CA LEU A 175 5.52 -13.31 -7.66
C LEU A 175 4.46 -13.60 -6.61
N ARG A 176 4.44 -14.84 -6.11
CA ARG A 176 3.58 -15.20 -4.97
C ARG A 176 4.03 -14.56 -3.65
N TYR A 177 5.32 -14.29 -3.50
CA TYR A 177 5.92 -13.66 -2.33
C TYR A 177 7.13 -12.82 -2.73
N GLY A 178 7.32 -11.66 -2.09
CA GLY A 178 8.51 -10.82 -2.23
C GLY A 178 8.49 -9.90 -3.45
N GLU A 179 7.31 -9.63 -4.00
CA GLU A 179 7.10 -8.69 -5.10
C GLU A 179 7.59 -7.28 -4.75
N ASP A 180 7.45 -6.91 -3.47
CA ASP A 180 7.90 -5.64 -2.91
C ASP A 180 9.42 -5.52 -2.79
N TYR A 181 10.07 -6.58 -2.31
CA TYR A 181 11.53 -6.68 -2.27
C TYR A 181 12.10 -6.61 -3.68
N ALA A 182 11.56 -7.39 -4.62
CA ALA A 182 11.97 -7.39 -6.02
C ALA A 182 11.83 -5.98 -6.63
N PHE A 183 10.70 -5.30 -6.37
CA PHE A 183 10.49 -3.93 -6.85
C PHE A 183 11.49 -2.91 -6.27
N LEU A 184 11.80 -3.01 -4.98
CA LEU A 184 12.79 -2.15 -4.34
C LEU A 184 14.21 -2.40 -4.89
N GLU A 185 14.57 -3.66 -5.18
CA GLU A 185 15.83 -3.97 -5.86
C GLU A 185 15.86 -3.37 -7.27
N LYS A 186 14.76 -3.47 -8.05
CA LYS A 186 14.66 -2.80 -9.36
C LYS A 186 14.87 -1.29 -9.24
N ALA A 187 14.25 -0.65 -8.25
CA ALA A 187 14.41 0.78 -8.00
C ALA A 187 15.86 1.15 -7.64
N ARG A 188 16.53 0.34 -6.80
CA ARG A 188 17.95 0.52 -6.43
C ARG A 188 18.87 0.38 -7.63
N MET A 189 18.69 -0.67 -8.43
CA MET A 189 19.49 -0.94 -9.63
C MET A 189 19.30 0.15 -10.70
N ALA A 190 18.12 0.76 -10.77
CA ALA A 190 17.83 1.88 -11.67
C ALA A 190 18.33 3.24 -11.14
N GLY A 191 18.99 3.29 -9.98
CA GLY A 191 19.52 4.53 -9.39
C GLY A 191 18.44 5.50 -8.91
N CYS A 192 17.25 5.00 -8.57
CA CYS A 192 16.17 5.86 -8.06
C CYS A 192 16.56 6.47 -6.70
N SER A 193 16.10 7.69 -6.43
CA SER A 193 16.24 8.31 -5.12
C SER A 193 15.27 7.65 -4.13
N ILE A 194 15.80 6.81 -3.23
CA ILE A 194 15.02 6.02 -2.27
C ILE A 194 15.26 6.51 -0.84
N ARG A 195 14.20 6.76 -0.08
CA ARG A 195 14.28 7.16 1.33
C ARG A 195 13.57 6.19 2.26
N LYS A 196 14.22 5.86 3.38
CA LYS A 196 13.57 5.15 4.49
C LYS A 196 13.00 6.16 5.48
N LEU A 197 11.78 5.93 5.94
CA LEU A 197 11.06 6.72 6.94
C LEU A 197 10.93 5.95 8.25
N ASP A 198 10.71 6.70 9.32
CA ASP A 198 10.78 6.27 10.71
C ASP A 198 9.64 6.86 11.56
N PHE A 199 8.59 7.40 10.92
CA PHE A 199 7.40 7.97 11.60
C PHE A 199 6.61 6.98 12.47
N GLY A 200 6.68 5.68 12.18
CA GLY A 200 5.91 4.66 12.92
C GLY A 200 4.39 4.85 12.79
N ASP A 201 3.92 5.33 11.64
CA ASP A 201 2.54 5.70 11.34
C ASP A 201 1.82 4.72 10.39
N TYR A 202 2.52 3.67 9.95
CA TYR A 202 1.92 2.46 9.38
C TYR A 202 1.73 1.42 10.49
N TYR A 203 0.49 1.13 10.88
CA TYR A 203 0.19 0.17 11.93
C TYR A 203 0.02 -1.21 11.33
N TYR A 204 1.03 -2.06 11.54
CA TYR A 204 1.15 -3.40 11.00
C TYR A 204 0.63 -4.43 12.03
N TYR A 205 -0.57 -4.94 11.81
CA TYR A 205 -1.24 -5.85 12.74
C TYR A 205 -0.81 -7.30 12.50
N ARG A 206 -0.34 -7.98 13.56
CA ARG A 206 0.09 -9.40 13.51
C ARG A 206 -0.85 -10.30 14.32
N ASP A 207 -2.14 -9.99 14.25
CA ASP A 207 -3.20 -10.66 15.01
C ASP A 207 -3.90 -11.79 14.26
N THR A 208 -3.48 -12.11 13.04
CA THR A 208 -4.00 -13.25 12.27
C THR A 208 -2.90 -14.21 11.84
N LEU A 209 -3.23 -15.51 11.71
CA LEU A 209 -2.30 -16.56 11.25
C LEU A 209 -1.71 -16.26 9.86
N ASN A 210 -2.43 -15.49 9.04
CA ASN A 210 -2.00 -15.11 7.69
C ASN A 210 -1.33 -13.73 7.62
N ALA A 211 -1.17 -13.01 8.74
CA ALA A 211 -0.42 -11.75 8.81
C ALA A 211 1.10 -11.95 8.71
N LEU A 212 1.55 -13.20 8.53
CA LEU A 212 2.94 -13.58 8.36
C LEU A 212 3.30 -13.65 6.88
N THR A 213 3.29 -12.50 6.20
CA THR A 213 4.03 -12.35 4.94
C THR A 213 5.47 -11.99 5.29
N CYS A 214 6.40 -12.91 5.03
CA CYS A 214 7.85 -12.75 5.20
C CYS A 214 8.58 -13.46 4.07
#